data_AF-A0A8J9ZAC9-F1
#
_entry.id   AF-A0A8J9ZAC9-F1
#
_cell.length_a   1.000
_cell.length_b   1.000
_cell.length_c   1.000
_cell.angle_alpha   90.00
_cell.angle_beta   90.00
_cell.angle_gamma   90.00
#
_symmetry.space_group_name_H-M   'P 1'
#
loop_
_entity.id
_entity.type
_entity.pdbx_description
1 polymer ?
#
loop_
_entity_poly.entity_id
_entity_poly.type
_entity_poly.pdbx_seq_one_letter_code
_entity_poly.pdbx_strand_id
1 'polypeptide(L)'
;MKHFVGTWKLSKVDFDQMKKFYTSMGMPAAAMEGQKEQWANLKVEVTENGTMWKGEFKMEGSAVTTELSFGGDKKIQTTNKITGGNMTNVQTFGEVSVESEFQKCD
;
A
#
# COMPACT_ATOMS: atom_id res chain seq x y z
N MET A 1 -2.53 -7.20 -15.06
CA MET A 1 -3.33 -7.21 -13.81
C MET A 1 -3.45 -8.59 -13.18
N LYS A 2 -3.68 -9.68 -13.93
CA LYS A 2 -3.76 -11.07 -13.39
C LYS A 2 -2.66 -11.49 -12.39
N HIS A 3 -1.43 -10.99 -12.54
CA HIS A 3 -0.34 -11.31 -11.61
C HIS A 3 -0.56 -10.78 -10.18
N PHE A 4 -1.28 -9.68 -10.02
CA PHE A 4 -1.59 -9.07 -8.72
C PHE A 4 -2.79 -9.73 -8.03
N VAL A 5 -3.64 -10.45 -8.78
CA VAL A 5 -4.84 -11.07 -8.23
C VAL A 5 -4.46 -12.19 -7.25
N GLY A 6 -5.10 -12.17 -6.08
CA GLY A 6 -4.90 -13.14 -5.01
C GLY A 6 -4.85 -12.48 -3.64
N THR A 7 -4.64 -13.32 -2.63
CA THR A 7 -4.44 -12.88 -1.24
C THR A 7 -2.95 -12.70 -0.98
N TRP A 8 -2.59 -11.61 -0.32
CA TRP A 8 -1.22 -11.24 -0.01
C TRP A 8 -1.09 -10.97 1.48
N LYS A 9 -0.10 -11.55 2.17
CA LYS A 9 0.19 -11.28 3.58
C LYS A 9 1.37 -10.34 3.69
N LEU A 10 1.27 -9.33 4.55
CA LEU A 10 2.39 -8.44 4.86
C LEU A 10 3.54 -9.27 5.45
N SER A 11 4.71 -9.23 4.80
CA SER A 11 5.90 -9.96 5.24
C SER A 11 6.96 -9.04 5.85
N LYS A 12 7.01 -7.77 5.41
CA LYS A 12 8.00 -6.80 5.92
C LYS A 12 7.50 -5.37 5.76
N VAL A 13 7.73 -4.55 6.79
CA VAL A 13 7.54 -3.10 6.78
C VAL A 13 8.35 -2.47 7.92
N ASP A 14 8.82 -1.25 7.72
CA ASP A 14 9.31 -0.40 8.82
C ASP A 14 8.11 0.25 9.52
N PHE A 15 7.83 -0.18 10.75
CA PHE A 15 6.72 0.32 11.54
C PHE A 15 6.85 1.80 11.94
N ASP A 16 8.07 2.30 12.14
CA ASP A 16 8.28 3.71 12.47
C ASP A 16 8.04 4.59 11.24
N GLN A 17 8.47 4.11 10.06
CA GLN A 17 8.17 4.77 8.79
C GLN A 17 6.67 4.74 8.48
N MET A 18 6.00 3.60 8.72
CA MET A 18 4.55 3.49 8.59
C MET A 18 3.83 4.46 9.54
N LYS A 19 4.24 4.56 10.81
CA LYS A 19 3.67 5.51 11.78
C LYS A 19 3.80 6.94 11.25
N LYS A 20 5.00 7.34 10.78
CA LYS A 20 5.24 8.66 10.17
C LYS A 20 4.34 8.93 8.97
N PHE A 21 4.16 7.95 8.10
CA PHE A 21 3.30 8.04 6.92
C PHE A 21 1.84 8.34 7.32
N TYR A 22 1.24 7.52 8.19
CA TYR A 22 -0.14 7.75 8.63
C TYR A 22 -0.32 9.05 9.42
N THR A 23 0.65 9.44 10.24
CA THR A 23 0.61 10.75 10.93
C THR A 23 0.68 11.93 9.97
N SER A 24 1.43 11.82 8.86
CA SER A 24 1.49 12.87 7.83
C SER A 24 0.16 13.08 7.13
N MET A 25 -0.66 12.04 7.04
CA MET A 25 -2.03 12.10 6.50
C MET A 25 -3.04 12.67 7.52
N GLY A 26 -2.62 12.89 8.76
CA GLY A 26 -3.45 13.43 9.85
C GLY A 26 -4.02 12.37 10.79
N MET A 27 -3.60 11.10 10.70
CA MET A 27 -4.00 10.10 11.70
C MET A 27 -3.27 10.36 13.03
N PRO A 28 -3.98 10.34 14.18
CA PRO A 28 -3.32 10.50 15.48
C PRO A 28 -2.31 9.38 15.74
N ALA A 29 -1.12 9.73 16.23
CA ALA A 29 -0.07 8.76 16.56
C ALA A 29 -0.54 7.70 17.57
N ALA A 30 -1.40 8.10 18.53
CA ALA A 30 -2.00 7.20 19.52
C ALA A 30 -2.94 6.16 18.88
N ALA A 31 -3.57 6.47 17.74
CA ALA A 31 -4.41 5.49 17.03
C ALA A 31 -3.56 4.35 16.43
N MET A 32 -2.27 4.60 16.17
CA MET A 32 -1.33 3.61 15.64
C MET A 32 -0.69 2.76 16.75
N GLU A 33 -0.80 3.16 18.01
CA GLU A 33 -0.23 2.44 19.15
C GLU A 33 -1.05 1.18 19.44
N GLY A 34 -0.37 0.04 19.62
CA GLY A 34 -1.01 -1.27 19.80
C GLY A 34 -1.47 -1.97 18.51
N GLN A 35 -1.43 -1.30 17.35
CA GLN A 35 -1.84 -1.94 16.08
C GLN A 35 -0.76 -2.85 15.46
N LYS A 36 0.47 -2.89 16.00
CA LYS A 36 1.61 -3.64 15.43
C LYS A 36 1.28 -5.12 15.16
N GLU A 37 0.55 -5.76 16.08
CA GLU A 37 0.13 -7.16 15.92
C GLU A 37 -0.96 -7.35 14.85
N GLN A 38 -1.83 -6.36 14.68
CA GLN A 38 -2.87 -6.38 13.63
C GLN A 38 -2.21 -6.25 12.26
N TRP A 39 -1.22 -5.37 12.12
CA TRP A 39 -0.45 -5.20 10.89
C TRP A 39 0.38 -6.43 10.53
N ALA A 40 1.00 -7.10 11.52
CA ALA A 40 1.74 -8.35 11.29
C ALA A 40 0.87 -9.47 10.71
N ASN A 41 -0.46 -9.37 10.89
CA ASN A 41 -1.43 -10.31 10.36
C ASN A 41 -2.25 -9.74 9.19
N LEU A 42 -1.87 -8.57 8.67
CA LEU A 42 -2.56 -7.94 7.56
C LEU A 42 -2.54 -8.85 6.33
N LYS A 43 -3.73 -9.15 5.82
CA LYS A 43 -3.95 -9.80 4.53
C LYS A 43 -4.70 -8.84 3.61
N VAL A 44 -4.23 -8.72 2.39
CA VAL A 44 -4.84 -7.90 1.34
C VAL A 44 -5.32 -8.82 0.24
N GLU A 45 -6.60 -8.73 -0.09
CA GLU A 45 -7.19 -9.42 -1.24
C GLU A 45 -7.25 -8.47 -2.44
N VAL A 46 -6.66 -8.89 -3.56
CA VAL A 46 -6.71 -8.15 -4.83
C VAL A 46 -7.62 -8.93 -5.79
N THR A 47 -8.75 -8.34 -6.18
CA THR A 47 -9.74 -8.97 -7.07
C THR A 47 -9.76 -8.33 -8.45
N GLU A 48 -10.09 -9.12 -9.48
CA GLU A 48 -10.24 -8.66 -10.87
C GLU A 48 -11.69 -8.21 -11.10
N ASN A 49 -12.14 -7.13 -10.46
CA ASN A 49 -13.33 -6.40 -10.90
C ASN A 49 -13.34 -4.96 -10.38
N GLY A 50 -13.32 -4.03 -11.35
CA GLY A 50 -13.03 -2.63 -11.16
C GLY A 50 -14.17 -1.82 -10.56
N THR A 51 -13.88 -1.19 -9.43
CA THR A 51 -14.01 0.26 -9.25
C THR A 51 -13.11 0.63 -8.08
N MET A 52 -11.81 0.86 -8.33
CA MET A 52 -11.01 1.64 -7.39
C MET A 52 -11.33 3.11 -7.64
N TRP A 53 -11.61 3.82 -6.55
CA TRP A 53 -11.79 5.27 -6.41
C TRP A 53 -11.05 6.07 -7.49
N LYS A 54 -11.72 7.07 -8.09
CA LYS A 54 -11.20 7.97 -9.15
C LYS A 54 -9.71 8.26 -8.93
N GLY A 55 -8.85 7.60 -9.70
CA GLY A 55 -7.41 7.72 -9.59
C GLY A 55 -6.77 7.49 -10.95
N GLU A 56 -5.72 8.25 -11.25
CA GLU A 56 -4.91 8.03 -12.45
C GLU A 56 -4.01 6.81 -12.25
N PHE A 57 -3.91 6.00 -13.29
CA PHE A 57 -3.15 4.75 -13.27
C PHE A 57 -2.10 4.77 -14.36
N LYS A 58 -0.89 4.31 -14.02
CA LYS A 58 0.21 4.10 -14.96
C LYS A 58 0.80 2.71 -14.78
N MET A 59 0.97 1.98 -15.87
CA MET A 59 1.68 0.71 -15.91
C MET A 59 3.01 0.88 -16.61
N GLU A 60 4.08 0.41 -15.96
CA GLU A 60 5.41 0.31 -16.56
C GLU A 60 6.03 -1.03 -16.18
N GLY A 61 6.18 -1.92 -17.17
CA GLY A 61 6.69 -3.28 -16.95
C GLY A 61 5.83 -4.08 -15.97
N SER A 62 6.42 -4.53 -14.86
CA SER A 62 5.74 -5.25 -13.78
C SER A 62 5.24 -4.36 -12.65
N ALA A 63 5.35 -3.03 -12.80
CA ALA A 63 4.90 -2.05 -11.82
C ALA A 63 3.55 -1.44 -12.22
N VAL A 64 2.69 -1.27 -11.23
CA VAL A 64 1.40 -0.58 -11.30
C VAL A 64 1.45 0.59 -10.33
N THR A 65 1.37 1.81 -10.86
CA THR A 65 1.27 3.03 -10.04
C THR A 65 -0.13 3.61 -10.12
N THR A 66 -0.68 3.95 -8.96
CA THR A 66 -2.01 4.54 -8.78
C THR A 66 -1.87 5.82 -7.95
N GLU A 67 -2.49 6.91 -8.41
CA GLU A 67 -2.67 8.10 -7.57
C GLU A 67 -4.08 8.11 -6.98
N LEU A 68 -4.17 8.15 -5.65
CA LEU A 68 -5.43 8.25 -4.90
C LEU A 68 -5.60 9.70 -4.40
N SER A 69 -6.64 10.37 -4.88
CA SER A 69 -7.00 11.72 -4.42
C SER A 69 -8.06 11.65 -3.33
N PHE A 70 -7.74 12.22 -2.16
CA PHE A 70 -8.69 12.45 -1.08
C PHE A 70 -9.02 13.94 -1.12
N GLY A 71 -10.30 14.32 -1.08
CA GLY A 71 -10.76 15.69 -1.38
C GLY A 71 -9.83 16.82 -0.89
N GLY A 72 -9.56 17.80 -1.77
CA GLY A 72 -8.50 18.80 -1.62
C GLY A 72 -7.22 18.42 -2.38
N ASP A 73 -6.07 19.00 -2.00
CA ASP A 73 -4.76 18.75 -2.62
C ASP A 73 -4.04 17.51 -2.07
N LYS A 74 -4.76 16.63 -1.35
CA LYS A 74 -4.19 15.45 -0.70
C LYS A 74 -4.15 14.27 -1.66
N LYS A 75 -2.95 13.91 -2.09
CA LYS A 75 -2.69 12.81 -3.04
C LYS A 75 -1.78 11.76 -2.43
N ILE A 76 -2.18 10.50 -2.50
CA ILE A 76 -1.33 9.35 -2.21
C ILE A 76 -0.93 8.70 -3.53
N GLN A 77 0.36 8.66 -3.83
CA GLN A 77 0.86 7.83 -4.90
C GLN A 77 1.18 6.44 -4.34
N THR A 78 0.69 5.39 -4.99
CA THR A 78 0.92 4.00 -4.61
C THR A 78 1.52 3.26 -5.78
N THR A 79 2.71 2.69 -5.63
CA THR A 79 3.37 1.85 -6.63
C THR A 79 3.47 0.42 -6.13
N ASN A 80 2.87 -0.51 -6.86
CA ASN A 80 2.96 -1.95 -6.61
C ASN A 80 3.81 -2.60 -7.68
N LYS A 81 4.78 -3.43 -7.30
CA LYS A 81 5.63 -4.19 -8.23
C LYS A 81 5.71 -5.63 -7.79
N ILE A 82 5.51 -6.56 -8.73
CA ILE A 82 5.73 -7.98 -8.47
C ILE A 82 7.11 -8.38 -8.97
N THR A 83 7.91 -8.97 -8.08
CA THR A 83 9.23 -9.52 -8.38
C THR A 83 9.40 -10.85 -7.64
N GLY A 84 9.74 -11.92 -8.36
CA GLY A 84 10.00 -13.23 -7.74
C GLY A 84 8.84 -13.82 -6.95
N GLY A 85 7.59 -13.49 -7.31
CA GLY A 85 6.38 -13.97 -6.61
C GLY A 85 5.94 -13.13 -5.40
N ASN A 86 6.75 -12.13 -5.00
CA ASN A 86 6.41 -11.19 -3.93
C ASN A 86 5.96 -9.85 -4.51
N MET A 87 5.11 -9.14 -3.77
CA MET A 87 4.66 -7.79 -4.11
C MET A 87 5.37 -6.77 -3.21
N THR A 88 6.12 -5.85 -3.82
CA THR A 88 6.58 -4.62 -3.16
C THR A 88 5.54 -3.54 -3.39
N ASN A 89 5.16 -2.85 -2.32
CA ASN A 89 4.23 -1.73 -2.33
C ASN A 89 4.94 -0.51 -1.74
N VAL A 90 4.97 0.60 -2.48
CA VAL A 90 5.48 1.88 -2.01
C VAL A 90 4.32 2.86 -2.01
N GLN A 91 4.02 3.45 -0.85
CA GLN A 91 3.03 4.52 -0.73
C GLN A 91 3.73 5.82 -0.38
N THR A 92 3.38 6.89 -1.07
CA THR A 92 3.97 8.22 -0.91
C THR A 92 2.87 9.26 -0.73
N PHE A 93 3.02 10.11 0.29
CA PHE A 93 2.14 11.22 0.60
C PHE A 93 3.01 12.44 0.96
N GLY A 94 2.97 13.48 0.13
CA GLY A 94 3.93 14.58 0.22
C GLY A 94 5.38 14.07 0.10
N GLU A 95 6.21 14.35 1.09
CA GLU A 95 7.62 13.92 1.14
C GLU A 95 7.81 12.59 1.89
N VAL A 96 6.75 12.04 2.50
CA VAL A 96 6.82 10.81 3.30
C VAL A 96 6.46 9.61 2.44
N SER A 97 7.33 8.62 2.42
CA SER A 97 7.06 7.33 1.79
C SER A 97 7.14 6.20 2.80
N VAL A 98 6.41 5.12 2.56
CA VAL A 98 6.53 3.83 3.27
C VAL A 98 6.62 2.71 2.24
N GLU A 99 7.55 1.80 2.46
CA GLU A 99 7.70 0.59 1.65
C GLU A 99 7.25 -0.63 2.47
N SER A 100 6.44 -1.48 1.83
CA SER A 100 5.94 -2.73 2.39
C SER A 100 6.15 -3.86 1.40
N GLU A 101 6.54 -5.03 1.92
CA GLU A 101 6.63 -6.26 1.13
C GLU A 101 5.51 -7.21 1.54
N PHE A 102 4.93 -7.87 0.55
CA PHE A 102 3.89 -8.85 0.72
C PHE A 102 4.23 -10.16 0.01
N GLN A 103 3.92 -11.26 0.68
CA GLN A 103 4.02 -12.62 0.14
C GLN A 103 2.64 -13.11 -0.28
N LYS A 104 2.55 -13.76 -1.44
CA LYS A 104 1.29 -14.36 -1.89
C LYS A 104 0.91 -15.50 -0.94
N CYS A 105 -0.34 -15.49 -0.50
CA CYS A 105 -0.95 -16.61 0.22
C CYS A 105 -1.54 -17.58 -0.79
N ASP A 106 -1.37 -18.87 -0.53
CA ASP A 106 -2.10 -19.94 -1.22
C ASP A 106 -3.59 -19.94 -0.85
#